data_AF-A0A7S0Z6T6-F1
#
_entry.id   AF-A0A7S0Z6T6-F1
#
_cell.length_a   1.000
_cell.length_b   1.000
_cell.length_c   1.000
_cell.angle_alpha   90.00
_cell.angle_beta   90.00
_cell.angle_gamma   90.00
#
_symmetry.space_group_name_H-M   'P 1'
#
loop_
_entity.id
_entity.type
_entity.pdbx_description
1 polymer ?
#
loop_
_entity_poly.entity_id
_entity_poly.type
_entity_poly.pdbx_seq_one_letter_code
_entity_poly.pdbx_strand_id
1 'polypeptide(L)'
;GEEGECVECGGCPAGKYRVGCGGPNPGVCVPCTACTEADTYRDGCGRLSKGVCSACPNCTEGHFSAGCGGLHRGACVACDSVACPPGHERHHCGGKSEGICIRSWVPQTPPPAS
;
A
#
# COMPACT_ATOMS: atom_id res chain seq x y z
N GLY A 1 -46.55 3.55 -22.30
CA GLY A 1 -45.79 3.99 -21.12
C GLY A 1 -44.39 3.53 -21.36
N GLU A 2 -43.47 4.47 -21.54
CA GLU A 2 -42.11 4.19 -21.97
C GLU A 2 -41.42 3.43 -20.84
N GLU A 3 -41.20 2.13 -21.08
CA GLU A 3 -40.37 1.29 -20.23
C GLU A 3 -38.99 1.93 -20.10
N GLY A 4 -38.75 2.59 -18.97
CA GLY A 4 -37.44 3.13 -18.64
C GLY A 4 -36.47 1.96 -18.57
N GLU A 5 -35.66 1.79 -19.62
CA GLU A 5 -34.60 0.80 -19.65
C GLU A 5 -33.64 1.13 -18.50
N CYS A 6 -33.46 0.18 -17.57
CA CYS A 6 -32.47 0.31 -16.52
C CYS A 6 -31.07 0.28 -17.17
N VAL A 7 -30.55 1.46 -17.49
CA VAL A 7 -29.19 1.58 -18.01
C VAL A 7 -28.23 1.29 -16.86
N GLU A 8 -27.47 0.21 -17.01
CA GLU A 8 -26.40 -0.13 -16.08
C GLU A 8 -25.42 1.03 -15.93
N CYS A 9 -25.01 1.31 -14.70
CA CYS A 9 -24.06 2.36 -14.41
C CYS A 9 -22.70 2.04 -15.03
N GLY A 10 -22.33 2.78 -16.08
CA GLY A 10 -21.05 2.58 -16.75
C GLY A 10 -19.85 2.76 -15.80
N GLY A 11 -18.80 1.96 -15.99
CA GLY A 11 -17.58 2.10 -15.18
C GLY A 11 -16.89 3.46 -15.36
N CYS A 12 -16.24 3.95 -14.30
CA CYS A 12 -15.31 5.07 -14.39
C CYS A 12 -13.88 4.60 -14.75
N PRO A 13 -13.04 5.47 -15.34
CA PRO A 13 -11.64 5.17 -15.60
C PRO A 13 -10.86 4.86 -14.31
N ALA A 14 -9.69 4.24 -14.45
CA ALA A 14 -8.82 3.90 -13.33
C ALA A 14 -8.54 5.12 -12.43
N GLY A 15 -8.58 4.92 -11.10
CA GLY A 15 -8.43 5.99 -10.13
C GLY A 15 -9.69 6.83 -9.89
N LYS A 16 -10.84 6.48 -10.48
CA LYS A 16 -12.13 7.12 -10.23
C LYS A 16 -13.24 6.11 -9.97
N TYR A 17 -14.24 6.51 -9.20
CA TYR A 17 -15.45 5.73 -8.95
C TYR A 17 -16.70 6.57 -9.20
N ARG A 18 -17.80 5.91 -9.59
CA ARG A 18 -19.06 6.58 -9.88
C ARG A 18 -19.88 6.77 -8.61
N VAL A 19 -20.45 7.96 -8.44
CA VAL A 19 -21.36 8.32 -7.35
C VAL A 19 -22.65 8.90 -7.90
N GLY A 20 -23.76 8.59 -7.23
CA GLY A 20 -25.08 9.10 -7.59
C GLY A 20 -25.64 8.53 -8.89
N CYS A 21 -25.20 7.35 -9.34
CA CYS A 21 -25.83 6.70 -10.49
C CYS A 21 -27.16 6.06 -10.09
N GLY A 22 -28.23 6.33 -10.84
CA GLY A 22 -29.55 5.73 -10.63
C GLY A 22 -30.67 6.51 -11.33
N GLY A 23 -31.71 5.78 -11.76
CA GLY A 23 -32.85 6.37 -12.47
C GLY A 23 -32.40 7.08 -13.76
N PRO A 24 -32.85 8.33 -14.02
CA PRO A 24 -32.39 9.09 -15.18
C PRO A 24 -30.97 9.67 -15.00
N ASN A 25 -30.38 9.56 -13.81
CA ASN A 25 -29.09 10.19 -13.53
C ASN A 25 -27.94 9.23 -13.85
N PRO A 26 -27.06 9.57 -14.81
CA PRO A 26 -25.91 8.73 -15.12
C PRO A 26 -24.93 8.67 -13.94
N GLY A 27 -24.95 9.61 -12.99
CA GLY A 27 -23.96 9.72 -11.93
C GLY A 27 -22.64 10.34 -12.40
N VAL A 28 -21.76 10.65 -11.45
CA VAL A 28 -20.50 11.37 -11.71
C VAL A 28 -19.28 10.54 -11.29
N CYS A 29 -18.21 10.60 -12.06
CA CYS A 29 -16.94 9.97 -11.70
C CYS A 29 -16.12 10.90 -10.80
N VAL A 30 -15.96 10.52 -9.54
CA VAL A 30 -15.11 11.25 -8.58
C VAL A 30 -13.79 10.51 -8.38
N PRO A 31 -12.70 11.23 -8.08
CA PRO A 31 -11.40 10.60 -7.82
C PRO A 31 -11.43 9.73 -6.56
N CYS A 32 -10.66 8.65 -6.59
CA CYS A 32 -10.33 7.89 -5.41
C CYS A 32 -9.50 8.77 -4.46
N THR A 33 -9.98 8.98 -3.24
CA THR A 33 -9.23 9.73 -2.23
C THR A 33 -8.35 8.76 -1.44
N ALA A 34 -7.18 9.21 -0.97
CA ALA A 34 -6.42 8.44 0.01
C ALA A 34 -7.23 8.21 1.31
N CYS A 35 -6.87 7.19 2.07
CA CYS A 35 -7.34 7.05 3.45
C CYS A 35 -6.62 8.07 4.33
N THR A 36 -7.31 8.60 5.34
CA THR A 36 -6.76 9.60 6.28
C THR A 36 -5.91 8.96 7.38
N GLU A 37 -6.05 7.65 7.57
CA GLU A 37 -5.37 6.87 8.61
C GLU A 37 -3.96 6.48 8.15
N ALA A 38 -2.98 6.59 9.05
CA ALA A 38 -1.65 6.03 8.83
C ALA A 38 -1.71 4.50 8.70
N ASP A 39 -0.78 3.92 7.94
CA ASP A 39 -0.72 2.47 7.69
C ASP A 39 -1.98 1.87 7.04
N THR A 40 -2.74 2.68 6.31
CA THR A 40 -3.89 2.22 5.53
C THR A 40 -3.79 2.60 4.06
N TYR A 41 -4.42 1.79 3.22
CA TYR A 41 -4.58 2.06 1.80
C TYR A 41 -6.02 1.84 1.37
N ARG A 42 -6.41 2.53 0.30
CA ARG A 42 -7.70 2.36 -0.35
C ARG A 42 -7.67 1.09 -1.21
N ASP A 43 -8.34 0.03 -0.75
CA ASP A 43 -8.54 -1.19 -1.51
C ASP A 43 -9.84 -1.13 -2.33
N GLY A 44 -9.80 -1.64 -3.56
CA GLY A 44 -11.00 -1.79 -4.38
C GLY A 44 -11.69 -0.49 -4.81
N CYS A 45 -10.97 0.64 -4.88
CA CYS A 45 -11.53 1.86 -5.46
C CYS A 45 -11.49 1.83 -6.99
N GLY A 46 -12.65 1.97 -7.60
CA GLY A 46 -12.78 1.96 -9.05
C GLY A 46 -14.19 1.58 -9.50
N ARG A 47 -14.50 1.89 -10.76
CA ARG A 47 -15.79 1.61 -11.41
C ARG A 47 -16.95 2.25 -10.63
N LEU A 48 -17.59 1.48 -9.76
CA LEU A 48 -18.77 1.84 -8.96
C LEU A 48 -18.47 1.82 -7.45
N SER A 49 -17.27 1.39 -7.07
CA SER A 49 -16.86 1.23 -5.68
C SER A 49 -15.95 2.37 -5.26
N LYS A 50 -16.33 3.05 -4.17
CA LYS A 50 -15.46 4.02 -3.49
C LYS A 50 -14.20 3.38 -2.88
N GLY A 51 -14.15 2.05 -2.83
CA GLY A 51 -13.15 1.28 -2.11
C GLY A 51 -13.30 1.35 -0.59
N VAL A 52 -12.53 0.53 0.10
CA VAL A 52 -12.49 0.49 1.57
C VAL A 52 -11.08 0.77 2.05
N CYS A 53 -10.95 1.41 3.20
CA CYS A 53 -9.64 1.56 3.83
C CYS A 53 -9.27 0.22 4.47
N SER A 54 -8.18 -0.36 3.99
CA SER A 54 -7.62 -1.61 4.50
C SER A 54 -6.25 -1.35 5.09
N ALA A 55 -5.92 -2.08 6.15
CA ALA A 55 -4.61 -2.00 6.78
C ALA A 55 -3.52 -2.52 5.83
N CYS A 56 -2.35 -1.88 5.87
CA CYS A 56 -1.18 -2.30 5.12
C CYS A 56 -0.83 -3.76 5.40
N PRO A 57 -0.43 -4.53 4.37
CA PRO A 57 -0.04 -5.91 4.56
C PRO A 57 1.16 -5.99 5.49
N ASN A 58 1.09 -6.91 6.46
CA ASN A 58 2.22 -7.25 7.30
C ASN A 58 3.02 -8.36 6.61
N CYS A 59 4.22 -8.01 6.14
CA CYS A 59 5.08 -8.98 5.47
C CYS A 59 5.81 -9.87 6.49
N THR A 60 6.07 -11.12 6.09
CA THR A 60 6.80 -12.09 6.93
C THR A 60 8.25 -11.67 7.14
N GLU A 61 8.96 -12.36 8.05
CA GLU A 61 10.40 -12.17 8.25
C GLU A 61 11.16 -12.26 6.91
N GLY A 62 12.16 -11.37 6.74
CA GLY A 62 12.90 -11.22 5.48
C GLY A 62 12.19 -10.38 4.41
N HIS A 63 10.97 -9.88 4.65
CA HIS A 63 10.25 -8.97 3.76
C HIS A 63 9.66 -7.78 4.51
N PHE A 64 9.61 -6.62 3.86
CA PHE A 64 8.97 -5.42 4.38
C PHE A 64 7.95 -4.87 3.39
N SER A 65 6.91 -4.21 3.88
CA SER A 65 5.93 -3.54 3.02
C SER A 65 6.51 -2.23 2.48
N ALA A 66 6.81 -2.22 1.18
CA ALA A 66 7.29 -1.04 0.48
C ALA A 66 6.12 -0.34 -0.25
N GLY A 67 6.02 0.98 -0.08
CA GLY A 67 5.05 1.79 -0.82
C GLY A 67 3.59 1.55 -0.44
N CYS A 68 3.32 1.03 0.77
CA CYS A 68 1.95 0.98 1.28
C CYS A 68 1.52 2.36 1.78
N GLY A 69 0.38 2.85 1.30
CA GLY A 69 -0.22 4.10 1.74
C GLY A 69 -1.11 4.76 0.70
N GLY A 70 -2.12 5.47 1.20
CA GLY A 70 -3.00 6.30 0.38
C GLY A 70 -3.89 5.48 -0.54
N LEU A 71 -3.49 5.34 -1.81
CA LEU A 71 -4.19 4.53 -2.83
C LEU A 71 -3.44 3.24 -3.19
N HIS A 72 -2.29 2.99 -2.57
CA HIS A 72 -1.42 1.90 -2.93
C HIS A 72 -1.34 0.90 -1.80
N ARG A 73 -1.64 -0.37 -2.11
CA ARG A 73 -1.45 -1.50 -1.20
C ARG A 73 0.01 -1.69 -0.76
N GLY A 74 0.94 -1.18 -1.56
CA GLY A 74 2.35 -1.54 -1.46
C GLY A 74 2.59 -2.99 -1.87
N ALA A 75 3.85 -3.39 -1.82
CA ALA A 75 4.27 -4.75 -2.07
C ALA A 75 5.22 -5.23 -0.97
N CYS A 76 5.22 -6.53 -0.70
CA CYS A 76 6.24 -7.13 0.14
C CYS A 76 7.52 -7.24 -0.69
N VAL A 77 8.52 -6.48 -0.27
CA VAL A 77 9.83 -6.41 -0.91
C VAL A 77 10.83 -7.13 -0.02
N ALA A 78 11.70 -7.94 -0.61
CA ALA A 78 12.72 -8.68 0.12
C ALA A 78 13.73 -7.71 0.73
N CYS A 79 14.14 -7.96 1.97
CA CYS A 79 15.13 -7.14 2.67
C CYS A 79 16.47 -7.10 1.91
N ASP A 80 16.86 -8.22 1.28
CA ASP A 80 18.07 -8.34 0.46
C ASP A 80 18.00 -7.60 -0.87
N SER A 81 16.80 -7.26 -1.35
CA SER A 81 16.65 -6.50 -2.59
C SER A 81 17.06 -5.03 -2.43
N VAL A 82 17.12 -4.53 -1.19
CA VAL A 82 17.57 -3.17 -0.88
C VAL A 82 19.01 -3.22 -0.41
N ALA A 83 19.93 -2.92 -1.32
CA ALA A 83 21.36 -2.89 -1.02
C ALA A 83 21.67 -1.87 0.08
N CYS A 84 22.41 -2.29 1.10
CA CYS A 84 23.04 -1.39 2.05
C CYS A 84 24.34 -0.82 1.46
N PRO A 85 24.82 0.34 1.97
CA PRO A 85 26.14 0.84 1.63
C PRO A 85 27.23 -0.20 1.91
N PRO A 86 28.37 -0.19 1.19
CA PRO A 86 29.45 -1.14 1.42
C PRO A 86 29.88 -1.15 2.90
N GLY A 87 30.06 -2.35 3.46
CA GLY A 87 30.40 -2.54 4.87
C GLY A 87 29.24 -2.36 5.87
N HIS A 88 27.99 -2.42 5.40
CA HIS A 88 26.80 -2.39 6.26
C HIS A 88 25.92 -3.61 6.01
N GLU A 89 25.30 -4.11 7.07
CA GLU A 89 24.29 -5.17 7.05
C GLU A 89 22.93 -4.60 7.45
N ARG A 90 21.87 -5.14 6.84
CA ARG A 90 20.49 -4.73 7.13
C ARG A 90 19.98 -5.48 8.35
N HIS A 91 19.62 -4.74 9.39
CA HIS A 91 19.05 -5.28 10.62
C HIS A 91 17.63 -4.76 10.83
N HIS A 92 16.81 -5.53 11.55
CA HIS A 92 15.43 -5.18 11.90
C HIS A 92 14.51 -4.93 10.70
N CYS A 93 14.77 -5.58 9.57
CA CYS A 93 13.89 -5.55 8.41
C CYS A 93 12.79 -6.61 8.54
N GLY A 94 11.53 -6.18 8.43
CA GLY A 94 10.39 -7.07 8.62
C GLY A 94 9.06 -6.34 8.82
N GLY A 95 7.96 -6.98 8.42
CA GLY A 95 6.61 -6.45 8.62
C GLY A 95 6.36 -5.20 7.79
N LYS A 96 6.50 -4.04 8.43
CA LYS A 96 6.33 -2.71 7.84
C LYS A 96 7.59 -1.85 7.88
N SER A 97 8.70 -2.41 8.36
CA SER A 97 9.96 -1.70 8.51
C SER A 97 10.94 -2.18 7.44
N GLU A 98 11.47 -1.24 6.65
CA GLU A 98 12.59 -1.50 5.72
C GLU A 98 13.86 -2.00 6.46
N GLY A 99 13.90 -1.82 7.78
CA GLY A 99 15.08 -2.07 8.59
C GLY A 99 16.10 -0.94 8.46
N ILE A 100 17.21 -1.09 9.16
CA ILE A 100 18.28 -0.11 9.19
C ILE A 100 19.57 -0.77 8.71
N CYS A 101 20.36 -0.04 7.93
CA CYS A 101 21.71 -0.46 7.59
C CYS A 101 22.64 -0.07 8.75
N ILE A 102 23.13 -1.05 9.49
CA ILE A 102 24.16 -0.83 10.51
C ILE A 102 25.51 -1.23 9.93
N ARG A 103 26.58 -0.54 10.34
CA ARG A 103 27.94 -0.95 9.94
C ARG A 103 28.17 -2.36 10.48
N SER A 104 28.63 -3.25 9.61
CA SER A 104 29.19 -4.54 10.00
C SER A 104 30.48 -4.25 10.77
N TRP A 105 30.39 -4.01 12.07
CA TRP A 105 31.57 -3.96 12.92
C TRP A 105 32.08 -5.39 13.07
N VAL A 106 33.27 -5.61 12.51
CA VAL A 106 34.23 -6.67 12.82
C VAL A 106 34.11 -7.08 14.30
N PRO A 107 34.14 -8.39 14.63
CA PRO A 107 34.01 -8.88 16.01
C PRO A 107 34.90 -8.07 16.95
N GLN A 108 34.26 -7.29 17.82
CA GLN A 108 34.91 -6.67 18.96
C GLN A 108 35.48 -7.80 19.82
N THR A 109 36.78 -8.05 19.70
CA THR A 109 37.52 -8.84 20.68
C THR A 109 37.26 -8.20 22.04
N PRO A 110 36.71 -8.94 23.03
CA PRO A 110 36.54 -8.38 24.36
C PRO A 110 37.91 -7.86 24.85
N PRO A 111 37.97 -6.72 25.55
CA PRO A 111 39.22 -6.26 26.14
C PRO A 111 39.79 -7.38 27.02
N PRO A 112 41.13 -7.62 27.03
CA PRO A 112 41.70 -8.61 27.92
C PRO A 112 41.32 -8.25 29.36
N ALA A 113 40.77 -9.22 30.08
CA ALA A 113 40.50 -9.07 31.50
C ALA A 113 41.83 -8.82 32.21
N SER A 114 41.98 -7.64 32.81
CA SER A 114 43.09 -7.27 33.69
C SER A 114 42.96 -7.93 35.06
#